data_AF-A0A9D1YZX2-F1
#
_entry.id   AF-A0A9D1YZX2-F1
#
_cell.length_a   1.000
_cell.length_b   1.000
_cell.length_c   1.000
_cell.angle_alpha   90.00
_cell.angle_beta   90.00
_cell.angle_gamma   90.00
#
_symmetry.space_group_name_H-M   'P 1'
#
loop_
_entity.id
_entity.type
_entity.pdbx_description
1 polymer ?
#
loop_
_entity_poly.entity_id
_entity_poly.type
_entity_poly.pdbx_seq_one_letter_code
_entity_poly.pdbx_strand_id
1 'polypeptide(L)'
;MKLRCLVIDDEPLAVELMESYVRKTPFLELAGSCGSGTAAFAMLREQPVDLLFCDIQMPGLNGMELSRMLPEATRVIFTTAFSQYAVEGFRVQAVDYLLKPISYTDFLTAANKALRWFELKHRAEEAERSERTDSTPKEPVRRPDESPQSIFVKTEYRLQQIDLDRICYIEGLKDYVKIHVEGEIHPVVSLLSLKALEEQLPADRFIRVHRSYIVQPSKIRTIERNRILFGPERIPISENYRPAFYDFLARHSLLPADFPSKE
;
A
#
# COMPACT_ATOMS: atom_id res chain seq x y z
N MET A 1 20.80 -0.94 -9.68
CA MET A 1 19.85 -1.71 -10.51
C MET A 1 19.45 -0.86 -11.71
N LYS A 2 19.22 -1.44 -12.89
CA LYS A 2 18.58 -0.76 -14.01
C LYS A 2 17.16 -1.29 -14.15
N LEU A 3 16.20 -0.40 -14.38
CA LEU A 3 14.81 -0.77 -14.67
C LEU A 3 14.60 -0.75 -16.18
N ARG A 4 14.17 -1.87 -16.74
CA ARG A 4 13.74 -1.95 -18.13
C ARG A 4 12.36 -1.34 -18.24
N CYS A 5 12.19 -0.38 -19.15
CA CYS A 5 10.95 0.35 -19.28
C CYS A 5 10.41 0.42 -20.72
N LEU A 6 9.10 0.51 -20.82
CA LEU A 6 8.37 0.71 -22.07
C LEU A 6 7.64 2.06 -22.04
N VAL A 7 7.67 2.79 -23.16
CA VAL A 7 6.92 4.05 -23.34
C VAL A 7 5.72 3.79 -24.25
N ILE A 8 4.53 4.19 -23.83
CA ILE A 8 3.29 4.03 -24.59
C ILE A 8 2.56 5.37 -24.60
N ASP A 9 2.38 5.94 -25.79
CA ASP A 9 1.64 7.18 -26.00
C ASP A 9 1.23 7.23 -27.48
N ASP A 10 -0.04 7.52 -27.79
CA ASP A 10 -0.52 7.57 -29.18
C ASP A 10 -0.04 8.82 -29.93
N GLU A 11 0.53 9.80 -29.22
CA GLU A 11 1.17 10.97 -29.79
C GLU A 11 2.70 10.75 -30.00
N PRO A 12 3.20 10.75 -31.25
CA PRO A 12 4.63 10.48 -31.53
C PRO A 12 5.60 11.44 -30.84
N LEU A 13 5.23 12.72 -30.72
CA LEU A 13 6.07 13.72 -30.04
C LEU A 13 6.18 13.46 -28.53
N ALA A 14 5.12 12.95 -27.91
CA ALA A 14 5.14 12.58 -26.50
C ALA A 14 6.02 11.35 -26.28
N VAL A 15 5.97 10.37 -27.19
CA VAL A 15 6.90 9.22 -27.19
C VAL A 15 8.34 9.70 -27.29
N GLU A 16 8.69 10.51 -28.28
CA GLU A 16 10.06 11.03 -28.46
C GLU A 16 10.58 11.79 -27.24
N LEU A 17 9.73 12.64 -26.64
CA LEU A 17 10.05 13.37 -25.42
C LEU A 17 10.37 12.42 -24.27
N MET A 18 9.48 11.46 -24.02
CA MET A 18 9.63 10.49 -22.93
C MET A 18 10.83 9.58 -23.14
N GLU A 19 11.09 9.12 -24.36
CA GLU A 19 12.31 8.38 -24.66
C GLU A 19 13.57 9.21 -24.40
N SER A 20 13.55 10.51 -24.72
CA SER A 20 14.66 11.42 -24.42
C SER A 20 14.92 11.51 -22.91
N TYR A 21 13.86 11.52 -22.10
CA TYR A 21 13.96 11.54 -20.64
C TYR A 21 14.48 10.21 -20.08
N VAL A 22 14.01 9.08 -20.62
CA VAL A 22 14.53 7.75 -20.29
C VAL A 22 16.03 7.67 -20.58
N ARG A 23 16.46 8.10 -21.78
CA ARG A 23 17.89 8.10 -22.18
C ARG A 23 18.76 9.01 -21.31
N LYS A 24 18.20 10.08 -20.75
CA LYS A 24 18.89 10.98 -19.81
C LYS A 24 18.98 10.43 -18.39
N THR A 25 18.25 9.36 -18.07
CA THR A 25 18.11 8.84 -16.71
C THR A 25 18.94 7.55 -16.52
N PRO A 26 20.05 7.55 -15.77
CA PRO A 26 21.03 6.46 -15.78
C PRO A 26 20.54 5.08 -15.32
N PHE A 27 19.49 5.05 -14.49
CA PHE A 27 18.92 3.83 -13.92
C PHE A 27 17.75 3.27 -14.74
N LEU A 28 17.41 3.88 -15.88
CA LEU A 28 16.38 3.38 -16.78
C LEU A 28 17.02 2.82 -18.06
N GLU A 29 16.37 1.80 -18.62
CA GLU A 29 16.74 1.18 -19.89
C GLU A 29 15.50 1.08 -20.78
N LEU A 30 15.51 1.77 -21.93
CA LEU A 30 14.39 1.74 -22.86
C LEU A 30 14.35 0.39 -23.60
N ALA A 31 13.37 -0.46 -23.27
CA ALA A 31 13.13 -1.71 -23.97
C ALA A 31 12.40 -1.51 -25.30
N GLY A 32 11.61 -0.45 -25.41
CA GLY A 32 10.90 -0.07 -26.63
C GLY A 32 9.87 1.02 -26.40
N SER A 33 9.17 1.39 -27.47
CA SER A 33 8.07 2.34 -27.44
C SER A 33 7.00 1.95 -28.45
N CYS A 34 5.75 2.34 -28.20
CA CYS A 34 4.64 2.10 -29.14
C CYS A 34 3.50 3.10 -28.97
N GLY A 35 2.70 3.24 -30.02
CA GLY A 35 1.58 4.19 -30.08
C GLY A 35 0.22 3.67 -29.61
N SER A 36 0.12 2.44 -29.09
CA SER A 36 -1.17 1.88 -28.70
C SER A 36 -1.06 0.82 -27.60
N GLY A 37 -2.10 0.72 -26.78
CA GLY A 37 -2.19 -0.32 -25.75
C GLY A 37 -2.18 -1.74 -26.32
N THR A 38 -2.72 -1.96 -27.52
CA THR A 38 -2.73 -3.27 -28.18
C THR A 38 -1.33 -3.69 -28.63
N ALA A 39 -0.54 -2.78 -29.20
CA ALA A 39 0.86 -3.03 -29.54
C ALA A 39 1.70 -3.26 -28.27
N ALA A 40 1.46 -2.47 -27.22
CA ALA A 40 2.11 -2.65 -25.93
C ALA A 40 1.87 -4.04 -25.35
N PHE A 41 0.62 -4.50 -25.33
CA PHE A 41 0.27 -5.82 -24.80
C PHE A 41 0.97 -6.97 -25.54
N ALA A 42 1.12 -6.86 -26.86
CA ALA A 42 1.88 -7.83 -27.65
C ALA A 42 3.37 -7.83 -27.27
N MET A 43 4.00 -6.65 -27.19
CA MET A 43 5.41 -6.53 -26.81
C MET A 43 5.69 -7.04 -25.40
N LEU A 44 4.80 -6.75 -24.44
CA LEU A 44 4.93 -7.18 -23.05
C LEU A 44 4.89 -8.71 -22.87
N ARG A 45 4.22 -9.44 -23.78
CA ARG A 45 4.23 -10.91 -23.77
C ARG A 45 5.57 -11.50 -24.21
N GLU A 46 6.26 -10.83 -25.14
CA GLU A 46 7.54 -11.30 -25.66
C GLU A 46 8.70 -10.84 -24.78
N GLN A 47 8.62 -9.61 -24.27
CA GLN A 47 9.66 -8.98 -23.48
C GLN A 47 9.07 -8.37 -22.21
N PRO A 48 9.20 -9.03 -21.05
CA PRO A 48 8.76 -8.46 -19.79
C PRO A 48 9.59 -7.21 -19.47
N VAL A 49 8.93 -6.20 -18.89
CA VAL A 49 9.55 -4.95 -18.44
C VAL A 49 9.16 -4.66 -17.00
N ASP A 50 9.98 -3.88 -16.32
CA ASP A 50 9.78 -3.49 -14.93
C ASP A 50 8.80 -2.31 -14.83
N LEU A 51 8.93 -1.33 -15.72
CA LEU A 51 8.21 -0.06 -15.62
C LEU A 51 7.58 0.36 -16.95
N LEU A 52 6.34 0.84 -16.91
CA LEU A 52 5.70 1.50 -18.04
C LEU A 52 5.50 2.97 -17.76
N PHE A 53 5.77 3.78 -18.78
CA PHE A 53 5.24 5.12 -18.91
C PHE A 53 4.11 5.05 -19.94
N CYS A 54 2.87 5.23 -19.51
CA CYS A 54 1.70 4.93 -20.35
C CYS A 54 0.70 6.09 -20.36
N ASP A 55 0.28 6.55 -21.54
CA ASP A 55 -0.87 7.43 -21.64
C ASP A 55 -2.13 6.70 -21.16
N ILE A 56 -2.98 7.43 -20.43
CA ILE A 56 -4.30 6.97 -20.06
C ILE A 56 -5.20 6.91 -21.29
N GLN A 57 -5.19 7.96 -22.12
CA GLN A 57 -6.11 8.06 -23.24
C GLN A 57 -5.44 7.59 -24.50
N MET A 58 -5.83 6.40 -24.96
CA MET A 58 -5.40 5.86 -26.24
C MET A 58 -6.58 5.15 -26.93
N PRO A 59 -6.66 5.16 -28.26
CA PRO A 59 -7.67 4.41 -29.00
C PRO A 59 -7.58 2.89 -28.76
N GLY A 60 -8.75 2.25 -28.71
CA GLY A 60 -8.86 0.80 -28.57
C GLY A 60 -8.69 0.34 -27.12
N LEU A 61 -7.44 0.11 -26.68
CA LEU A 61 -7.13 -0.31 -25.31
C LEU A 61 -6.51 0.86 -24.55
N ASN A 62 -7.24 1.41 -23.58
CA ASN A 62 -6.77 2.56 -22.82
C ASN A 62 -5.73 2.14 -21.76
N GLY A 63 -4.92 3.08 -21.28
CA GLY A 63 -3.82 2.76 -20.34
C GLY A 63 -4.30 2.15 -19.02
N MET A 64 -5.48 2.58 -18.54
CA MET A 64 -6.05 2.07 -17.30
C MET A 64 -6.47 0.60 -17.44
N GLU A 65 -7.10 0.24 -18.55
CA GLU A 65 -7.45 -1.14 -18.90
C GLU A 65 -6.21 -2.00 -19.06
N LEU A 66 -5.22 -1.52 -19.82
CA LEU A 66 -3.94 -2.21 -19.99
C LEU A 66 -3.32 -2.53 -18.62
N SER A 67 -3.28 -1.56 -17.70
CA SER A 67 -2.65 -1.75 -16.39
C SER A 67 -3.28 -2.85 -15.53
N ARG A 68 -4.59 -3.11 -15.67
CA ARG A 68 -5.27 -4.20 -14.95
C ARG A 68 -4.92 -5.59 -15.49
N MET A 69 -4.39 -5.65 -16.70
CA MET A 69 -3.98 -6.89 -17.37
C MET A 69 -2.49 -7.21 -17.14
N LEU A 70 -1.74 -6.29 -16.54
CA LEU A 70 -0.30 -6.47 -16.31
C LEU A 70 0.00 -7.37 -15.11
N PRO A 71 1.14 -8.08 -15.13
CA PRO A 71 1.65 -8.76 -13.94
C PRO A 71 1.93 -7.77 -12.80
N GLU A 72 1.76 -8.22 -11.55
CA GLU A 72 2.02 -7.39 -10.35
C GLU A 72 3.49 -6.93 -10.23
N ALA A 73 4.40 -7.63 -10.90
CA ALA A 73 5.81 -7.24 -10.97
C ALA A 73 6.04 -5.98 -11.82
N THR A 74 5.17 -5.73 -12.79
CA THR A 74 5.28 -4.61 -13.74
C THR A 74 4.53 -3.40 -13.20
N ARG A 75 5.23 -2.29 -13.06
CA ARG A 75 4.70 -1.06 -12.49
C ARG A 75 4.39 -0.03 -13.57
N VAL A 76 3.44 0.86 -13.30
CA VAL A 76 2.97 1.86 -14.27
C VAL A 76 3.05 3.25 -13.69
N ILE A 77 3.62 4.17 -14.45
CA ILE A 77 3.50 5.62 -14.29
C ILE A 77 2.62 6.11 -15.44
N PHE A 78 1.49 6.71 -15.11
CA PHE A 78 0.57 7.21 -16.12
C PHE A 78 0.97 8.60 -16.60
N THR A 79 0.75 8.86 -17.88
CA THR A 79 0.76 10.21 -18.47
C THR A 79 -0.70 10.58 -18.82
N THR A 80 -1.08 11.85 -18.66
CA THR A 80 -2.46 12.28 -18.95
C THR A 80 -2.52 13.77 -19.22
N ALA A 81 -3.40 14.21 -20.14
CA ALA A 81 -3.73 15.62 -20.33
C ALA A 81 -4.79 16.14 -19.34
N PHE A 82 -5.48 15.24 -18.62
CA PHE A 82 -6.57 15.60 -17.71
C PHE A 82 -6.20 15.33 -16.26
N SER A 83 -6.30 16.37 -15.43
CA SER A 83 -6.06 16.29 -13.98
C SER A 83 -7.10 15.42 -13.25
N GLN A 84 -8.30 15.27 -13.81
CA GLN A 84 -9.37 14.45 -13.21
C GLN A 84 -9.01 12.97 -13.07
N TYR A 85 -8.15 12.43 -13.94
CA TYR A 85 -7.68 11.04 -13.82
C TYR A 85 -6.65 10.82 -12.72
N ALA A 86 -6.00 11.89 -12.23
CA ALA A 86 -5.19 11.80 -11.01
C ALA A 86 -6.06 11.48 -9.78
N VAL A 87 -7.36 11.80 -9.84
CA VAL A 87 -8.35 11.49 -8.79
C VAL A 87 -8.99 10.12 -9.00
N GLU A 88 -9.20 9.67 -10.25
CA GLU A 88 -9.67 8.30 -10.56
C GLU A 88 -8.58 7.21 -10.43
N GLY A 89 -7.34 7.61 -10.09
CA GLY A 89 -6.19 6.73 -9.94
C GLY A 89 -6.31 5.65 -8.87
N PHE A 90 -7.39 5.62 -8.10
CA PHE A 90 -7.66 4.62 -7.06
C PHE A 90 -8.10 3.25 -7.59
N ARG A 91 -8.42 3.11 -8.89
CA ARG A 91 -8.82 1.80 -9.47
C ARG A 91 -7.66 0.96 -10.01
N VAL A 92 -6.43 1.50 -10.05
CA VAL A 92 -5.26 0.84 -10.64
C VAL A 92 -4.01 1.13 -9.79
N GLN A 93 -3.15 0.13 -9.55
CA GLN A 93 -1.99 0.25 -8.66
C GLN A 93 -0.80 0.99 -9.32
N ALA A 94 -1.02 2.21 -9.80
CA ALA A 94 0.04 3.03 -10.38
C ALA A 94 1.08 3.50 -9.34
N VAL A 95 2.31 3.69 -9.79
CA VAL A 95 3.39 4.30 -9.01
C VAL A 95 3.22 5.82 -8.95
N ASP A 96 2.86 6.45 -10.08
CA ASP A 96 2.67 7.89 -10.15
C ASP A 96 1.82 8.31 -11.36
N TYR A 97 1.45 9.60 -11.38
CA TYR A 97 0.73 10.24 -12.49
C TYR A 97 1.46 11.52 -12.92
N LEU A 98 1.73 11.64 -14.22
CA LEU A 98 2.37 12.79 -14.85
C LEU A 98 1.36 13.55 -15.69
N LEU A 99 1.09 14.80 -15.33
CA LEU A 99 0.22 15.68 -16.11
C LEU A 99 1.01 16.25 -17.30
N LYS A 100 0.46 16.14 -18.51
CA LYS A 100 1.00 16.81 -19.71
C LYS A 100 0.74 18.33 -19.58
N PRO A 101 1.73 19.20 -19.90
CA PRO A 101 3.05 18.91 -20.44
C PRO A 101 4.03 18.39 -19.37
N ILE A 102 4.79 17.34 -19.72
CA ILE A 102 5.65 16.63 -18.77
C ILE A 102 7.04 17.28 -18.72
N SER A 103 7.40 17.82 -17.55
CA SER A 103 8.75 18.31 -17.30
C SER A 103 9.71 17.15 -16.99
N TYR A 104 11.00 17.32 -17.29
CA TYR A 104 12.01 16.32 -16.92
C TYR A 104 12.09 16.12 -15.39
N THR A 105 11.83 17.18 -14.61
CA THR A 105 11.85 17.12 -13.14
C THR A 105 10.73 16.25 -12.59
N ASP A 106 9.52 16.35 -13.16
CA ASP A 106 8.38 15.52 -12.75
C ASP A 106 8.59 14.07 -13.16
N PHE A 107 9.05 13.85 -14.40
CA PHE A 107 9.45 12.53 -14.89
C PHE A 107 10.48 11.87 -13.97
N LEU A 108 11.56 12.58 -13.63
CA LEU A 108 12.63 12.04 -12.79
C LEU A 108 12.13 11.75 -11.37
N THR A 109 11.24 12.58 -10.84
CA THR A 109 10.61 12.36 -9.54
C THR A 109 9.80 11.06 -9.54
N ALA A 110 8.96 10.85 -10.56
CA ALA A 110 8.17 9.63 -10.71
C ALA A 110 9.06 8.39 -10.93
N ALA A 111 10.09 8.49 -11.77
CA ALA A 111 11.06 7.42 -12.02
C ALA A 111 11.81 7.01 -10.75
N ASN A 112 12.20 7.97 -9.90
CA ASN A 112 12.84 7.67 -8.61
C ASN A 112 11.89 6.97 -7.63
N LYS A 113 10.58 7.29 -7.64
CA LYS A 113 9.59 6.54 -6.86
C LYS A 113 9.53 5.08 -7.30
N ALA A 114 9.55 4.83 -8.61
CA ALA A 114 9.62 3.47 -9.15
C ALA A 114 10.91 2.75 -8.74
N LEU A 115 12.08 3.40 -8.88
CA LEU A 115 13.36 2.84 -8.47
C LEU A 115 13.35 2.38 -7.00
N ARG A 116 12.89 3.23 -6.09
CA ARG A 116 12.79 2.89 -4.66
C ARG A 116 11.87 1.69 -4.41
N TRP A 117 10.76 1.60 -5.16
CA TRP A 117 9.84 0.46 -5.05
C TRP A 117 10.55 -0.85 -5.41
N PHE A 118 11.32 -0.87 -6.51
CA PHE A 118 12.08 -2.04 -6.94
C PHE A 118 13.24 -2.37 -6.01
N GLU A 119 13.96 -1.38 -5.48
CA GLU A 119 15.02 -1.59 -4.49
C GLU A 119 14.49 -2.26 -3.21
N LEU A 120 13.33 -1.83 -2.72
CA LEU A 120 12.70 -2.42 -1.55
C LEU A 120 12.24 -3.86 -1.81
N LYS A 121 11.65 -4.11 -2.98
CA LYS A 121 11.23 -5.47 -3.38
C LYS A 121 12.42 -6.41 -3.54
N HIS A 122 13.47 -5.98 -4.22
CA HIS A 122 14.68 -6.78 -4.43
C HIS A 122 15.36 -7.11 -3.09
N ARG A 123 15.41 -6.15 -2.16
CA ARG A 123 15.99 -6.37 -0.83
C ARG A 123 15.19 -7.37 0.01
N ALA A 124 13.86 -7.39 -0.12
CA ALA A 124 13.02 -8.40 0.50
C ALA A 124 13.27 -9.80 -0.11
N GLU A 125 13.34 -9.89 -1.44
CA GLU A 125 13.61 -11.15 -2.16
C GLU A 125 15.05 -11.68 -1.91
N GLU A 126 16.04 -10.81 -1.76
CA GLU A 126 17.43 -11.18 -1.44
C GLU A 126 17.61 -11.63 0.01
N ALA A 127 16.86 -11.04 0.95
CA ALA A 127 16.82 -11.49 2.32
C ALA A 127 16.24 -12.91 2.41
N GLU A 128 15.17 -13.20 1.65
CA GLU A 128 14.58 -14.54 1.54
C GLU A 128 15.48 -15.56 0.81
N ARG A 129 16.37 -15.09 -0.08
CA ARG A 129 17.27 -15.95 -0.87
C ARG A 129 18.60 -16.26 -0.15
N SER A 130 19.10 -15.32 0.66
CA SER A 130 20.36 -15.51 1.42
C SER A 130 20.23 -16.55 2.54
N GLU A 131 19.01 -16.82 3.02
CA GLU A 131 18.72 -17.90 3.98
C GLU A 131 18.82 -19.31 3.37
N ARG A 132 19.00 -19.47 2.04
CA ARG A 132 18.94 -20.77 1.34
C ARG A 132 20.29 -21.40 0.98
N THR A 133 21.43 -20.79 1.31
CA THR A 133 22.75 -21.27 0.78
C THR A 133 23.72 -21.87 1.80
N ASP A 134 23.31 -22.14 3.04
CA ASP A 134 24.14 -22.99 3.92
C ASP A 134 23.29 -23.99 4.71
N SER A 135 23.60 -25.27 4.52
CA SER A 135 23.06 -26.48 5.15
C SER A 135 21.59 -26.85 4.84
N THR A 136 21.39 -28.15 4.56
CA THR A 136 20.17 -28.98 4.67
C THR A 136 18.89 -28.26 5.10
N PRO A 137 17.71 -28.51 4.46
CA PRO A 137 16.45 -27.88 4.84
C PRO A 137 16.01 -28.34 6.24
N LYS A 138 16.58 -27.72 7.27
CA LYS A 138 15.76 -27.21 8.35
C LYS A 138 15.14 -25.98 7.74
N GLU A 139 13.89 -26.14 7.30
CA GLU A 139 12.96 -25.02 7.29
C GLU A 139 13.35 -24.09 8.46
N PRO A 140 13.39 -22.75 8.31
CA PRO A 140 13.13 -21.96 9.48
C PRO A 140 11.79 -22.53 9.94
N VAL A 141 11.84 -23.27 11.05
CA VAL A 141 10.66 -23.61 11.81
C VAL A 141 10.05 -22.23 11.99
N ARG A 142 9.08 -21.89 11.14
CA ARG A 142 8.10 -20.87 11.43
C ARG A 142 7.58 -21.41 12.73
N ARG A 143 8.13 -20.89 13.84
CA ARG A 143 7.45 -21.02 15.11
C ARG A 143 6.07 -20.46 14.76
N PRO A 144 4.99 -21.22 14.95
CA PRO A 144 3.66 -20.80 14.52
C PRO A 144 3.14 -19.51 15.20
N ASP A 145 4.01 -18.72 15.83
CA ASP A 145 3.73 -17.75 16.89
C ASP A 145 4.38 -16.36 16.67
N GLU A 146 5.16 -16.12 15.63
CA GLU A 146 5.70 -14.76 15.41
C GLU A 146 4.74 -13.94 14.55
N SER A 147 3.79 -13.29 15.23
CA SER A 147 2.95 -12.24 14.67
C SER A 147 3.83 -11.11 14.08
N PRO A 148 3.43 -10.50 12.95
CA PRO A 148 4.19 -9.41 12.35
C PRO A 148 4.40 -8.29 13.38
N GLN A 149 5.58 -7.68 13.36
CA GLN A 149 6.00 -6.64 14.31
C GLN A 149 5.73 -5.22 13.79
N SER A 150 5.58 -5.06 12.48
CA SER A 150 5.32 -3.77 11.82
C SER A 150 4.49 -3.92 10.55
N ILE A 151 3.86 -2.83 10.09
CA ILE A 151 3.12 -2.74 8.83
C ILE A 151 3.61 -1.56 7.99
N PHE A 152 3.54 -1.67 6.66
CA PHE A 152 3.77 -0.54 5.77
C PHE A 152 2.45 0.04 5.30
N VAL A 153 2.32 1.36 5.44
CA VAL A 153 1.11 2.09 5.13
C VAL A 153 1.41 3.17 4.11
N LYS A 154 0.65 3.20 3.01
CA LYS A 154 0.78 4.22 1.98
C LYS A 154 0.10 5.51 2.44
N THR A 155 0.88 6.57 2.63
CA THR A 155 0.37 7.94 2.85
C THR A 155 0.38 8.71 1.53
N GLU A 156 -0.17 9.93 1.52
CA GLU A 156 -0.25 10.77 0.31
C GLU A 156 1.10 10.98 -0.40
N TYR A 157 2.22 10.95 0.33
CA TYR A 157 3.55 11.28 -0.20
C TYR A 157 4.59 10.15 -0.13
N ARG A 158 4.32 9.06 0.61
CA ARG A 158 5.31 8.00 0.88
C ARG A 158 4.70 6.69 1.38
N LEU A 159 5.47 5.61 1.32
CA LEU A 159 5.23 4.42 2.15
C LEU A 159 5.89 4.67 3.51
N GLN A 160 5.12 4.52 4.59
CA GLN A 160 5.59 4.69 5.95
C GLN A 160 5.45 3.36 6.69
N GLN A 161 6.56 2.83 7.20
CA GLN A 161 6.55 1.71 8.13
C GLN A 161 6.05 2.19 9.49
N ILE A 162 5.20 1.40 10.13
CA ILE A 162 4.64 1.66 11.46
C ILE A 162 4.81 0.40 12.28
N ASP A 163 5.49 0.52 13.43
CA ASP A 163 5.58 -0.56 14.40
C ASP A 163 4.21 -0.81 15.01
N LEU A 164 3.76 -2.07 15.00
CA LEU A 164 2.44 -2.43 15.51
C LEU A 164 2.32 -2.14 17.00
N ASP A 165 3.41 -2.30 17.76
CA ASP A 165 3.48 -1.97 19.18
C ASP A 165 3.24 -0.49 19.48
N ARG A 166 3.42 0.39 18.50
CA ARG A 166 3.18 1.82 18.66
C ARG A 166 1.77 2.22 18.26
N ILE A 167 0.97 1.36 17.63
CA ILE A 167 -0.40 1.72 17.24
C ILE A 167 -1.32 1.68 18.45
N CYS A 168 -2.01 2.79 18.72
CA CYS A 168 -3.00 2.89 19.79
C CYS A 168 -4.38 2.42 19.28
N TYR A 169 -4.83 3.06 18.21
CA TYR A 169 -6.10 2.76 17.55
C TYR A 169 -6.09 3.27 16.11
N ILE A 170 -7.03 2.77 15.33
CA ILE A 170 -7.28 3.18 13.95
C ILE A 170 -8.71 3.67 13.83
N GLU A 171 -8.87 4.87 13.31
CA GLU A 171 -10.16 5.50 13.01
C GLU A 171 -10.43 5.45 11.50
N GLY A 172 -11.62 4.99 11.11
CA GLY A 172 -12.10 5.00 9.73
C GLY A 172 -12.88 6.27 9.41
N LEU A 173 -12.50 6.94 8.31
CA LEU A 173 -13.09 8.17 7.79
C LEU A 173 -13.47 7.99 6.30
N LYS A 174 -14.67 7.48 6.04
CA LYS A 174 -15.12 7.11 4.68
C LYS A 174 -14.10 6.18 3.99
N ASP A 175 -13.36 6.71 3.02
CA ASP A 175 -12.37 5.99 2.20
C ASP A 175 -10.94 6.05 2.80
N TYR A 176 -10.76 6.78 3.90
CA TYR A 176 -9.49 6.92 4.60
C TYR A 176 -9.50 6.21 5.94
N VAL A 177 -8.31 5.88 6.42
CA VAL A 177 -8.04 5.54 7.82
C VAL A 177 -7.02 6.51 8.40
N LYS A 178 -7.20 6.83 9.67
CA LYS A 178 -6.23 7.50 10.51
C LYS A 178 -5.67 6.48 11.48
N ILE A 179 -4.37 6.26 11.42
CA ILE A 179 -3.65 5.36 12.32
C ILE A 179 -3.01 6.25 13.39
N HIS A 180 -3.49 6.12 14.63
CA HIS A 180 -2.97 6.87 15.76
C HIS A 180 -1.80 6.11 16.38
N VAL A 181 -0.61 6.70 16.29
CA VAL A 181 0.66 6.09 16.70
C VAL A 181 1.17 6.81 17.95
N GLU A 182 1.59 6.05 18.95
CA GLU A 182 2.16 6.54 20.20
C GLU A 182 3.42 7.38 19.93
N GLY A 183 3.45 8.56 20.54
CA GLY A 183 4.54 9.54 20.39
C GLY A 183 4.44 10.43 19.15
N GLU A 184 3.51 10.17 18.23
CA GLU A 184 3.25 11.04 17.07
C GLU A 184 2.16 12.07 17.40
N ILE A 185 2.38 13.33 17.03
CA ILE A 185 1.41 14.42 17.25
C ILE A 185 0.21 14.28 16.29
N HIS A 186 0.47 13.82 15.07
CA HIS A 186 -0.54 13.70 14.02
C HIS A 186 -0.71 12.23 13.60
N PRO A 187 -1.96 11.77 13.36
CA PRO A 187 -2.18 10.41 12.89
C PRO A 187 -1.64 10.22 11.48
N VAL A 188 -1.24 8.99 11.17
CA VAL A 188 -0.88 8.60 9.81
C VAL A 188 -2.17 8.39 9.01
N VAL A 189 -2.37 9.22 7.98
CA VAL A 189 -3.55 9.12 7.10
C VAL A 189 -3.21 8.24 5.89
N SER A 190 -4.07 7.27 5.63
CA SER A 190 -3.93 6.36 4.50
C SER A 190 -5.26 6.13 3.82
N LEU A 191 -5.25 5.99 2.50
CA LEU A 191 -6.42 5.59 1.73
C LEU A 191 -6.53 4.06 1.75
N LEU A 192 -6.98 3.54 2.89
CA LEU A 192 -7.31 2.14 3.11
C LEU A 192 -8.68 2.07 3.77
N SER A 193 -9.41 0.97 3.54
CA SER A 193 -10.63 0.72 4.29
C SER A 193 -10.30 0.07 5.63
N LEU A 194 -11.13 0.35 6.65
CA LEU A 194 -10.98 -0.28 7.97
C LEU A 194 -11.04 -1.82 7.88
N LYS A 195 -11.86 -2.35 6.97
CA LYS A 195 -12.00 -3.80 6.74
C LYS A 195 -10.73 -4.42 6.16
N ALA A 196 -10.11 -3.78 5.16
CA ALA A 196 -8.85 -4.27 4.60
C ALA A 196 -7.73 -4.27 5.65
N LEU A 197 -7.72 -3.28 6.53
CA LEU A 197 -6.76 -3.23 7.62
C LEU A 197 -7.03 -4.33 8.67
N GLU A 198 -8.29 -4.59 9.02
CA GLU A 198 -8.69 -5.68 9.92
C GLU A 198 -8.22 -7.06 9.43
N GLU A 199 -8.26 -7.32 8.12
CA GLU A 199 -7.82 -8.58 7.51
C GLU A 199 -6.27 -8.75 7.51
N GLN A 200 -5.52 -7.64 7.58
CA GLN A 200 -4.05 -7.65 7.58
C GLN A 200 -3.43 -7.56 8.97
N LEU A 201 -4.16 -6.98 9.94
CA LEU A 201 -3.68 -6.83 11.30
C LEU A 201 -3.78 -8.17 12.06
N PRO A 202 -2.81 -8.50 12.91
CA PRO A 202 -2.88 -9.70 13.73
C PRO A 202 -4.10 -9.64 14.67
N ALA A 203 -5.02 -10.59 14.53
CA ALA A 203 -6.28 -10.63 15.27
C ALA A 203 -6.09 -10.88 16.79
N ASP A 204 -4.93 -11.38 17.19
CA ASP A 204 -4.48 -11.50 18.58
C ASP A 204 -4.06 -10.15 19.19
N ARG A 205 -3.77 -9.15 18.36
CA ARG A 205 -3.26 -7.83 18.77
C ARG A 205 -4.22 -6.68 18.51
N PHE A 206 -5.09 -6.81 17.53
CA PHE A 206 -6.02 -5.77 17.11
C PHE A 206 -7.44 -6.29 17.11
N ILE A 207 -8.35 -5.47 17.60
CA ILE A 207 -9.76 -5.82 17.66
C ILE A 207 -10.63 -4.68 17.19
N ARG A 208 -11.61 -5.00 16.34
CA ARG A 208 -12.63 -4.06 15.93
C ARG A 208 -13.68 -3.92 17.03
N VAL A 209 -13.97 -2.67 17.40
CA VAL A 209 -14.92 -2.34 18.49
C VAL A 209 -16.11 -1.51 17.99
N HIS A 210 -15.97 -0.95 16.80
CA HIS A 210 -17.00 -0.15 16.15
C HIS A 210 -16.89 -0.28 14.63
N ARG A 211 -17.95 0.09 13.90
CA ARG A 211 -17.91 0.16 12.42
C ARG A 211 -16.78 1.05 11.88
N SER A 212 -16.30 2.00 12.69
CA SER A 212 -15.24 2.95 12.34
C SER A 212 -13.99 2.84 13.19
N TYR A 213 -13.86 1.86 14.09
CA TYR A 213 -12.71 1.78 14.99
C TYR A 213 -12.17 0.37 15.17
N ILE A 214 -10.85 0.25 15.03
CA ILE A 214 -10.02 -0.87 15.47
C ILE A 214 -9.10 -0.35 16.56
N VAL A 215 -8.93 -1.10 17.64
CA VAL A 215 -8.09 -0.71 18.77
C VAL A 215 -7.04 -1.78 19.04
N GLN A 216 -5.91 -1.38 19.62
CA GLN A 216 -4.94 -2.30 20.19
C GLN A 216 -5.25 -2.50 21.68
N PRO A 217 -5.72 -3.68 22.12
CA PRO A 217 -6.15 -3.91 23.49
C PRO A 217 -5.06 -3.69 24.54
N SER A 218 -3.81 -4.04 24.23
CA SER A 218 -2.67 -3.83 25.14
C SER A 218 -2.38 -2.36 25.45
N LYS A 219 -2.94 -1.43 24.67
CA LYS A 219 -2.82 0.02 24.87
C LYS A 219 -4.02 0.63 25.61
N ILE A 220 -5.06 -0.16 25.89
CA ILE A 220 -6.24 0.30 26.61
C ILE A 220 -5.89 0.48 28.09
N ARG A 221 -6.04 1.70 28.59
CA ARG A 221 -5.85 2.00 30.02
C ARG A 221 -7.15 2.11 30.79
N THR A 222 -8.19 2.65 30.16
CA THR A 222 -9.47 2.91 30.82
C THR A 222 -10.63 2.62 29.87
N ILE A 223 -11.63 1.91 30.39
CA ILE A 223 -12.92 1.66 29.75
C ILE A 223 -14.00 2.22 30.67
N GLU A 224 -14.87 3.08 30.15
CA GLU A 224 -15.97 3.69 30.90
C GLU A 224 -17.23 3.71 30.04
N ARG A 225 -18.36 3.20 30.56
CA ARG A 225 -19.70 3.28 29.93
C ARG A 225 -19.68 2.88 28.44
N ASN A 226 -19.16 1.70 28.12
CA ASN A 226 -19.01 1.18 26.75
C ASN A 226 -18.16 2.09 25.82
N ARG A 227 -17.21 2.83 26.39
CA ARG A 227 -16.24 3.61 25.64
C ARG A 227 -14.83 3.33 26.11
N ILE A 228 -13.91 3.27 25.17
CA ILE A 228 -12.47 3.12 25.42
C ILE A 228 -11.85 4.52 25.39
N LEU A 229 -11.07 4.85 26.42
CA LEU A 229 -10.44 6.16 26.55
C LEU A 229 -8.98 6.10 26.09
N PHE A 230 -8.63 6.92 25.09
CA PHE A 230 -7.27 7.16 24.64
C PHE A 230 -6.95 8.65 24.79
N GLY A 231 -6.40 9.03 25.96
CA GLY A 231 -6.20 10.44 26.29
C GLY A 231 -7.54 11.21 26.29
N PRO A 232 -7.71 12.28 25.49
CA PRO A 232 -8.99 13.00 25.38
C PRO A 232 -10.04 12.26 24.53
N GLU A 233 -9.64 11.29 23.72
CA GLU A 233 -10.50 10.61 22.75
C GLU A 233 -11.34 9.51 23.39
N ARG A 234 -12.59 9.40 22.92
CA ARG A 234 -13.60 8.47 23.45
C ARG A 234 -14.12 7.56 22.33
N ILE A 235 -13.53 6.38 22.21
CA ILE A 235 -13.88 5.40 21.18
C ILE A 235 -15.11 4.60 21.62
N PRO A 236 -16.25 4.64 20.89
CA PRO A 236 -17.43 3.86 21.25
C PRO A 236 -17.23 2.37 20.99
N ILE A 237 -17.80 1.52 21.85
CA ILE A 237 -17.96 0.09 21.61
C ILE A 237 -19.41 -0.13 21.18
N SER A 238 -19.64 -0.59 19.95
CA SER A 238 -21.01 -0.89 19.49
C SER A 238 -21.43 -2.32 19.80
N GLU A 239 -22.73 -2.54 20.02
CA GLU A 239 -23.32 -3.82 20.41
C GLU A 239 -22.82 -5.02 19.60
N ASN A 240 -22.72 -4.89 18.27
CA ASN A 240 -22.30 -5.99 17.40
C ASN A 240 -20.84 -6.46 17.65
N TYR A 241 -19.97 -5.60 18.18
CA TYR A 241 -18.56 -5.94 18.46
C TYR A 241 -18.31 -6.15 19.95
N ARG A 242 -19.30 -5.86 20.80
CA ARG A 242 -19.20 -5.95 22.26
C ARG A 242 -18.82 -7.36 22.74
N PRO A 243 -19.44 -8.46 22.25
CA PRO A 243 -19.09 -9.81 22.69
C PRO A 243 -17.62 -10.16 22.43
N ALA A 244 -17.16 -9.99 21.18
CA ALA A 244 -15.78 -10.30 20.79
C ALA A 244 -14.75 -9.49 21.61
N PHE A 245 -15.06 -8.22 21.88
CA PHE A 245 -14.19 -7.34 22.67
C PHE A 245 -14.07 -7.79 24.13
N TYR A 246 -15.18 -8.11 24.79
CA TYR A 246 -15.14 -8.58 26.18
C TYR A 246 -14.57 -9.99 26.30
N ASP A 247 -14.79 -10.87 25.33
CA ASP A 247 -14.13 -12.18 25.27
C ASP A 247 -12.61 -12.05 25.12
N PHE A 248 -12.15 -11.04 24.37
CA PHE A 248 -10.74 -10.72 24.30
C PHE A 248 -10.20 -10.24 25.65
N LEU A 249 -10.90 -9.31 26.32
CA LEU A 249 -10.49 -8.80 27.63
C LEU A 249 -10.48 -9.89 28.71
N ALA A 250 -11.47 -10.76 28.75
CA ALA A 250 -11.56 -11.84 29.73
C ALA A 250 -10.35 -12.79 29.65
N ARG A 251 -9.84 -13.04 28.44
CA ARG A 251 -8.62 -13.84 28.22
C ARG A 251 -7.32 -13.17 28.69
N HIS A 252 -7.35 -11.85 28.88
CA HIS A 252 -6.16 -11.03 29.17
C HIS A 252 -6.32 -10.18 30.44
N SER A 253 -7.30 -10.49 31.29
CA SER A 253 -7.56 -9.75 32.53
C SER A 253 -7.83 -10.71 33.70
N LEU A 254 -7.58 -10.22 34.91
CA LEU A 254 -7.92 -10.92 36.16
C LEU A 254 -9.38 -10.63 36.56
N LEU A 255 -10.29 -10.45 35.60
CA LEU A 255 -11.68 -10.12 35.89
C LEU A 255 -12.45 -11.38 36.33
N PRO A 256 -13.32 -11.29 37.36
CA PRO A 256 -14.25 -12.36 37.69
C PRO A 256 -15.18 -12.67 36.50
N ALA A 257 -15.63 -13.92 36.40
CA ALA A 257 -16.47 -14.42 35.30
C ALA A 257 -17.79 -13.62 35.07
N ASP A 258 -18.18 -12.76 36.01
CA ASP A 258 -19.44 -12.00 36.02
C ASP A 258 -19.29 -10.51 35.60
N PHE A 259 -18.17 -10.10 35.01
CA PHE A 259 -17.99 -8.72 34.50
C PHE A 259 -18.88 -8.47 33.25
N PRO A 260 -19.56 -7.32 33.12
CA PRO A 260 -20.89 -7.29 32.54
C PRO A 260 -20.87 -7.45 31.01
N SER A 261 -21.27 -8.63 30.56
CA SER A 261 -21.62 -8.92 29.17
C SER A 261 -23.06 -8.53 28.83
N LYS A 262 -23.82 -7.91 29.75
CA LYS A 262 -25.23 -7.51 29.53
C LYS A 262 -25.61 -6.28 30.35
N GLU A 263 -25.50 -5.09 29.76
CA GLU A 263 -26.45 -3.97 29.89
C GLU A 263 -26.45 -3.19 28.58
#